data_AF-L8JHJ3-F1
#
_entry.id   AF-L8JHJ3-F1
#
_cell.length_a   1.000
_cell.length_b   1.000
_cell.length_c   1.000
_cell.angle_alpha   90.00
_cell.angle_beta   90.00
_cell.angle_gamma   90.00
#
_symmetry.space_group_name_H-M   'P 1'
#
loop_
_entity.id
_entity.type
_entity.pdbx_description
1 polymer ?
#
loop_
_entity_poly.entity_id
_entity_poly.type
_entity_poly.pdbx_seq_one_letter_code
_entity_poly.pdbx_strand_id
1 'polypeptide(L)'
;MKNILPVILIVFTSHLAVGQGSPSFVFPEEFGWNVLQEGDTLQFTAKVEPSKDGEYLYSIYGDRGLLLEFDSLGNFFWVPDYDLVGRLQEKGEYSVIFEAISKPGQKIRKEVTFTVLHKNRPPIIDELPVFYVKQYAENEFNLNQLNLVKDPDEDPVVFKPVLAEMPEGATLSEIGLFSWKPSGNQFRALKKDTLKISFTVQDQPEKSEAKGVLIIAPTQLDLPPDITMVPNDSLITINEDEVLNLNFYVSDPNGDDNIKDVGFVANDLRVPKDALKQNTTTQWEFKWVPGYEFVSEAQNSHTIEFVFYVLDLSNKRAEKSVKAKVIDTENMEQKDLRLYNMYRAILLRTMDVIEQLDDNQKKLNKQLRQARKGKKHRSIVNASLGAITGVSPVFLEDNSKDYVTGVGGTAVMTLGTLEATDVLGKSKDDIMDRLKINIDIRNQLQSEGDQFARKYALKSQRRDKNFYVDIDKLKLELNNQKMILLELDASWENPTKPTDKNIKKRFPDFNNEGFEQ
;
A
#
# COMPACT_ATOMS: atom_id res chain seq x y z
N MET A 1 65.19 71.95 -99.95
CA MET A 1 65.87 73.27 -99.94
C MET A 1 66.25 73.58 -98.52
N LYS A 2 67.54 73.86 -98.28
CA LYS A 2 68.08 74.29 -96.98
C LYS A 2 67.51 75.66 -96.62
N ASN A 3 67.19 75.88 -95.34
CA ASN A 3 67.57 77.10 -94.63
C ASN A 3 67.65 76.82 -93.13
N ILE A 4 68.72 77.33 -92.55
CA ILE A 4 69.26 77.12 -91.21
C ILE A 4 68.88 78.32 -90.34
N LEU A 5 68.70 78.11 -89.02
CA LEU A 5 69.03 78.95 -87.84
C LEU A 5 67.92 78.95 -86.76
N PRO A 6 68.25 79.08 -85.46
CA PRO A 6 69.14 78.26 -84.65
C PRO A 6 68.44 77.75 -83.36
N VAL A 7 69.07 76.76 -82.72
CA VAL A 7 68.69 76.19 -81.42
C VAL A 7 68.92 77.21 -80.30
N ILE A 8 67.87 77.52 -79.54
CA ILE A 8 67.96 78.09 -78.18
C ILE A 8 67.57 76.98 -77.22
N LEU A 9 68.58 76.46 -76.51
CA LEU A 9 68.43 75.47 -75.45
C LEU A 9 67.98 76.20 -74.17
N ILE A 10 66.67 76.21 -73.90
CA ILE A 10 66.14 76.63 -72.59
C ILE A 10 66.16 75.41 -71.68
N VAL A 11 67.14 75.39 -70.77
CA VAL A 11 67.18 74.45 -69.64
C VAL A 11 66.10 74.88 -68.66
N PHE A 12 64.95 74.21 -68.69
CA PHE A 12 63.99 74.27 -67.59
C PHE A 12 64.54 73.43 -66.44
N THR A 13 65.20 74.07 -65.47
CA THR A 13 65.40 73.50 -64.14
C THR A 13 64.05 73.50 -63.43
N SER A 14 63.38 72.35 -63.40
CA SER A 14 62.26 72.09 -62.50
C SER A 14 62.78 72.12 -61.06
N HIS A 15 62.66 73.28 -60.41
CA HIS A 15 62.75 73.35 -58.96
C HIS A 15 61.58 72.55 -58.37
N LEU A 16 61.87 71.32 -57.94
CA LEU A 16 61.05 70.62 -56.97
C LEU A 16 60.99 71.47 -55.70
N ALA A 17 59.92 72.23 -55.55
CA ALA A 17 59.55 72.82 -54.27
C ALA A 17 59.19 71.65 -53.34
N VAL A 18 60.17 71.17 -52.58
CA VAL A 18 59.93 70.32 -51.41
C VAL A 18 59.23 71.22 -50.39
N GLY A 19 57.90 71.19 -50.36
CA GLY A 19 57.14 71.74 -49.26
C GLY A 19 57.65 71.09 -47.97
N GLN A 20 58.26 71.86 -47.09
CA GLN A 20 58.56 71.40 -45.74
C GLN A 20 57.24 71.34 -44.98
N GLY A 21 56.58 70.18 -45.02
CA GLY A 21 55.47 69.90 -44.11
C GLY A 21 55.98 69.91 -42.67
N SER A 22 55.23 70.53 -41.77
CA SER A 22 55.46 70.42 -40.33
C SER A 22 55.37 68.95 -39.92
N PRO A 23 56.25 68.45 -39.04
CA PRO A 23 56.27 67.05 -38.64
C PRO A 23 54.95 66.65 -37.95
N SER A 24 54.36 65.54 -38.40
CA SER A 24 53.07 65.03 -37.93
C SER A 24 53.12 63.52 -37.71
N PHE A 25 52.30 63.03 -36.77
CA PHE A 25 52.12 61.60 -36.55
C PHE A 25 51.46 60.91 -37.76
N VAL A 26 51.98 59.73 -38.10
CA VAL A 26 51.43 58.77 -39.05
C VAL A 26 50.90 57.59 -38.24
N PHE A 27 49.59 57.37 -38.34
CA PHE A 27 48.84 56.27 -37.72
C PHE A 27 48.41 55.27 -38.81
N PRO A 28 47.87 54.09 -38.45
CA PRO A 28 47.32 53.16 -39.43
C PRO A 28 46.30 53.82 -40.36
N GLU A 29 46.34 53.49 -41.66
CA GLU A 29 45.43 54.03 -42.68
C GLU A 29 44.16 53.19 -42.85
N GLU A 30 44.06 52.05 -42.14
CA GLU A 30 42.90 51.16 -42.22
C GLU A 30 41.63 51.84 -41.70
N PHE A 31 40.53 51.70 -42.42
CA PHE A 31 39.26 52.28 -42.01
C PHE A 31 38.81 51.69 -40.66
N GLY A 32 38.57 52.55 -39.67
CA GLY A 32 38.11 52.12 -38.35
C GLY A 32 39.19 51.49 -37.47
N TRP A 33 40.48 51.72 -37.74
CA TRP A 33 41.60 51.23 -36.90
C TRP A 33 41.51 51.64 -35.42
N ASN A 34 40.76 52.71 -35.13
CA ASN A 34 40.51 53.24 -33.79
C ASN A 34 39.16 52.78 -33.20
N VAL A 35 38.48 51.81 -33.83
CA VAL A 35 37.25 51.18 -33.33
C VAL A 35 37.56 49.74 -32.94
N LEU A 36 37.31 49.37 -31.68
CA LEU A 36 37.65 48.07 -31.12
C LEU A 36 36.44 47.49 -30.38
N GLN A 37 36.37 46.18 -30.22
CA GLN A 37 35.51 45.57 -29.21
C GLN A 37 36.33 45.26 -27.95
N GLU A 38 35.66 45.16 -26.81
CA GLU A 38 36.30 44.71 -25.58
C GLU A 38 36.97 43.33 -25.77
N GLY A 39 38.15 43.16 -25.18
CA GLY A 39 38.99 41.97 -25.34
C GLY A 39 39.71 41.83 -26.69
N ASP A 40 39.44 42.69 -27.69
CA ASP A 40 40.17 42.67 -28.96
C ASP A 40 41.55 43.34 -28.80
N THR A 41 42.55 42.84 -29.54
CA THR A 41 43.92 43.37 -29.46
C THR A 41 44.18 44.41 -30.55
N LEU A 42 44.62 45.61 -30.15
CA LEU A 42 45.14 46.64 -31.05
C LEU A 42 46.65 46.77 -30.91
N GLN A 43 47.37 46.63 -32.02
CA GLN A 43 48.82 46.82 -32.06
C GLN A 43 49.23 47.59 -33.32
N PHE A 44 50.04 48.64 -33.18
CA PHE A 44 50.63 49.36 -34.31
C PHE A 44 51.91 50.08 -33.93
N THR A 45 52.68 50.54 -34.92
CA THR A 45 53.86 51.38 -34.71
C THR A 45 53.59 52.79 -35.23
N ALA A 46 53.57 53.77 -34.32
CA ALA A 46 53.44 55.19 -34.63
C ALA A 46 54.76 55.76 -35.16
N LYS A 47 54.70 56.62 -36.18
CA LYS A 47 55.86 57.33 -36.73
C LYS A 47 55.58 58.81 -36.89
N VAL A 48 56.62 59.64 -36.89
CA VAL A 48 56.50 61.08 -37.20
C VAL A 48 57.17 61.38 -38.53
N GLU A 49 56.45 62.00 -39.45
CA GLU A 49 56.97 62.40 -40.77
C GLU A 49 56.73 63.91 -41.05
N PRO A 50 57.69 64.61 -41.69
CA PRO A 50 59.00 64.12 -42.13
C PRO A 50 60.01 64.01 -40.97
N SER A 51 60.70 62.87 -40.86
CA SER A 51 61.77 62.65 -39.87
C SER A 51 63.06 63.33 -40.31
N LYS A 52 63.19 64.65 -40.06
CA LYS A 52 64.36 65.43 -40.50
C LYS A 52 65.43 65.65 -39.43
N ASP A 53 65.10 65.53 -38.13
CA ASP A 53 66.00 65.95 -37.04
C ASP A 53 66.26 64.89 -35.93
N GLY A 54 66.23 63.60 -36.30
CA GLY A 54 66.68 62.49 -35.44
C GLY A 54 65.58 61.64 -34.84
N GLU A 55 65.99 60.67 -34.02
CA GLU A 55 65.11 59.73 -33.31
C GLU A 55 64.17 60.52 -32.38
N TYR A 56 62.86 60.32 -32.54
CA TYR A 56 61.83 60.83 -31.63
C TYR A 56 61.68 59.85 -30.46
N LEU A 57 61.57 60.39 -29.25
CA LEU A 57 61.13 59.65 -28.08
C LEU A 57 59.62 59.81 -27.95
N TYR A 58 58.93 58.68 -27.89
CA TYR A 58 57.48 58.61 -27.85
C TYR A 58 56.97 58.47 -26.41
N SER A 59 55.85 59.13 -26.12
CA SER A 59 55.11 59.01 -24.86
C SER A 59 53.61 59.16 -25.10
N ILE A 60 52.81 58.65 -24.17
CA ILE A 60 51.34 58.73 -24.21
C ILE A 60 50.83 59.39 -22.93
N TYR A 61 49.80 60.22 -23.06
CA TYR A 61 49.13 60.90 -21.95
C TYR A 61 47.62 60.71 -22.06
N GLY A 62 46.93 60.71 -20.91
CA GLY A 62 45.47 60.54 -20.86
C GLY A 62 45.02 59.09 -20.75
N ASP A 63 45.94 58.18 -20.44
CA ASP A 63 45.79 56.74 -20.26
C ASP A 63 45.02 56.32 -18.99
N ARG A 64 44.14 57.19 -18.46
CA ARG A 64 43.51 57.12 -17.13
C ARG A 64 42.94 55.73 -16.76
N GLY A 65 43.80 54.83 -16.30
CA GLY A 65 43.43 53.44 -15.97
C GLY A 65 43.16 52.53 -17.17
N LEU A 66 43.51 52.92 -18.40
CA LEU A 66 43.22 52.17 -19.63
C LEU A 66 44.23 51.05 -19.94
N LEU A 67 45.28 50.89 -19.11
CA LEU A 67 46.35 49.90 -19.26
C LEU A 67 46.97 49.89 -20.67
N LEU A 68 47.10 51.07 -21.27
CA LEU A 68 47.70 51.26 -22.58
C LEU A 68 49.22 51.11 -22.50
N GLU A 69 49.81 50.33 -23.39
CA GLU A 69 51.26 50.19 -23.50
C GLU A 69 51.75 50.95 -24.73
N PHE A 70 52.64 51.92 -24.52
CA PHE A 70 53.29 52.66 -25.60
C PHE A 70 54.77 52.84 -25.30
N ASP A 71 55.62 52.15 -26.05
CA ASP A 71 57.06 52.17 -25.83
C ASP A 71 57.73 53.43 -26.43
N SER A 72 58.96 53.69 -26.00
CA SER A 72 59.73 54.85 -26.47
C SER A 72 60.18 54.77 -27.94
N LEU A 73 59.96 53.62 -28.61
CA LEU A 73 60.25 53.38 -30.02
C LEU A 73 59.02 53.58 -30.91
N GLY A 74 57.84 53.82 -30.31
CA GLY A 74 56.59 54.09 -31.00
C GLY A 74 55.70 52.86 -31.19
N ASN A 75 55.98 51.72 -30.55
CA ASN A 75 55.09 50.56 -30.57
C ASN A 75 53.98 50.74 -29.54
N PHE A 76 52.75 50.68 -30.03
CA PHE A 76 51.52 50.74 -29.25
C PHE A 76 50.89 49.36 -29.15
N PHE A 77 50.42 49.02 -27.95
CA PHE A 77 49.69 47.81 -27.65
C PHE A 77 48.55 48.11 -26.67
N TRP A 78 47.37 47.58 -26.96
CA TRP A 78 46.21 47.71 -26.10
C TRP A 78 45.25 46.54 -26.25
N VAL A 79 44.71 46.08 -25.13
CA VAL A 79 43.55 45.18 -25.06
C VAL A 79 42.54 45.87 -24.13
N PRO A 80 41.44 46.43 -24.66
CA PRO A 80 40.41 47.02 -23.82
C PRO A 80 39.81 45.95 -22.89
N ASP A 81 39.69 46.27 -21.60
CA ASP A 81 39.06 45.36 -20.63
C ASP A 81 37.55 45.21 -20.92
N TYR A 82 36.96 44.09 -20.50
CA TYR A 82 35.52 43.81 -20.63
C TYR A 82 34.65 44.66 -19.71
N ASP A 83 35.25 45.30 -18.70
CA ASP A 83 34.54 46.20 -17.79
C ASP A 83 34.70 47.68 -18.19
N LEU A 84 35.29 47.94 -19.38
CA LEU A 84 35.62 49.29 -19.82
C LEU A 84 34.38 50.07 -20.28
N VAL A 85 33.48 49.40 -21.01
CA VAL A 85 32.23 49.93 -21.56
C VAL A 85 31.08 49.16 -20.92
N GLY A 86 30.23 49.87 -20.19
CA GLY A 86 29.07 49.23 -19.58
C GLY A 86 28.04 48.78 -20.63
N ARG A 87 27.39 47.64 -20.38
CA ARG A 87 26.30 47.08 -21.21
C ARG A 87 25.30 48.11 -21.74
N LEU A 88 24.81 49.01 -20.88
CA LEU A 88 23.79 50.01 -21.24
C LEU A 88 24.30 51.12 -22.17
N GLN A 89 25.62 51.29 -22.28
CA GLN A 89 26.25 52.33 -23.08
C GLN A 89 26.53 51.85 -24.50
N GLU A 90 26.71 50.54 -24.70
CA GLU A 90 27.05 49.82 -25.95
C GLU A 90 28.39 50.27 -26.60
N LYS A 91 28.81 51.51 -26.39
CA LYS A 91 30.07 52.09 -26.85
C LYS A 91 30.61 53.14 -25.87
N GLY A 92 31.94 53.21 -25.76
CA GLY A 92 32.66 54.25 -25.03
C GLY A 92 33.69 54.94 -25.92
N GLU A 93 33.92 56.24 -25.69
CA GLU A 93 34.91 57.03 -26.41
C GLU A 93 36.04 57.45 -25.45
N TYR A 94 37.27 57.08 -25.78
CA TYR A 94 38.45 57.31 -24.96
C TYR A 94 39.49 58.10 -25.75
N SER A 95 39.68 59.37 -25.40
CA SER A 95 40.69 60.23 -26.01
C SER A 95 42.03 60.10 -25.29
N VAL A 96 43.09 59.83 -26.06
CA VAL A 96 44.47 59.85 -25.59
C VAL A 96 45.34 60.74 -26.46
N ILE A 97 46.39 61.28 -25.86
CA ILE A 97 47.30 62.21 -26.52
C ILE A 97 48.65 61.50 -26.69
N PHE A 98 48.99 61.22 -27.95
CA PHE A 98 50.33 60.78 -28.34
C PHE A 98 51.26 61.98 -28.40
N GLU A 99 52.41 61.91 -27.72
CA GLU A 99 53.47 62.92 -27.76
C GLU A 99 54.76 62.31 -28.31
N ALA A 100 55.43 63.05 -29.19
CA ALA A 100 56.75 62.72 -29.69
C ALA A 100 57.68 63.91 -29.44
N ILE A 101 58.83 63.65 -28.80
CA ILE A 101 59.84 64.66 -28.49
C ILE A 101 61.11 64.35 -29.29
N SER A 102 61.54 65.30 -30.11
CA SER A 102 62.82 65.20 -30.83
C SER A 102 64.03 65.50 -29.94
N LYS A 103 65.24 65.10 -30.34
CA LYS A 103 66.49 65.43 -29.63
C LYS A 103 66.68 66.95 -29.35
N PRO A 104 66.30 67.87 -30.26
CA PRO A 104 66.31 69.31 -30.01
C PRO A 104 65.22 69.83 -29.05
N GLY A 105 64.31 68.97 -28.58
CA GLY A 105 63.23 69.32 -27.65
C GLY A 105 61.93 69.79 -28.29
N GLN A 106 61.79 69.72 -29.63
CA GLN A 106 60.51 70.00 -30.30
C GLN A 106 59.49 68.91 -29.92
N LYS A 107 58.33 69.33 -29.43
CA LYS A 107 57.21 68.45 -29.03
C LYS A 107 56.12 68.47 -30.09
N ILE A 108 55.66 67.29 -30.47
CA ILE A 108 54.53 67.09 -31.37
C ILE A 108 53.48 66.31 -30.59
N ARG A 109 52.23 66.77 -30.65
CA ARG A 109 51.10 66.13 -29.95
C ARG A 109 49.99 65.83 -30.94
N LYS A 110 49.38 64.66 -30.82
CA LYS A 110 48.19 64.29 -31.56
C LYS A 110 47.21 63.57 -30.65
N GLU A 111 46.00 64.13 -30.55
CA GLU A 111 44.89 63.48 -29.88
C GLU A 111 44.26 62.45 -30.83
N VAL A 112 44.02 61.26 -30.30
CA VAL A 112 43.34 60.14 -30.95
C VAL A 112 42.21 59.70 -30.03
N THR A 113 41.01 59.61 -30.57
CA THR A 113 39.85 59.06 -29.86
C THR A 113 39.64 57.63 -30.31
N PHE A 114 39.69 56.71 -29.36
CA PHE A 114 39.32 55.31 -29.56
C PHE A 114 37.85 55.11 -29.23
N THR A 115 37.14 54.40 -30.08
CA THR A 115 35.76 53.95 -29.83
C THR A 115 35.81 52.48 -29.46
N VAL A 116 35.48 52.14 -28.21
CA VAL A 116 35.37 50.75 -27.77
C VAL A 116 33.89 50.36 -27.75
N LEU A 117 33.55 49.22 -28.33
CA LEU A 117 32.22 48.63 -28.33
C LEU A 117 32.15 47.54 -27.28
N HIS A 118 31.05 47.50 -26.54
CA HIS A 118 30.81 46.44 -25.56
C HIS A 118 30.74 45.07 -26.22
N LYS A 119 31.29 44.04 -25.56
CA LYS A 119 31.28 42.66 -26.05
C LYS A 119 30.78 41.70 -24.97
N ASN A 120 29.57 41.17 -25.18
CA ASN A 120 28.92 40.24 -24.27
C ASN A 120 29.75 38.96 -24.06
N ARG A 121 29.81 38.51 -22.80
CA ARG A 121 30.47 37.29 -22.35
C ARG A 121 29.40 36.23 -22.06
N PRO A 122 29.62 34.97 -22.44
CA PRO A 122 28.67 33.91 -22.11
C PRO A 122 28.64 33.64 -20.60
N PRO A 123 27.55 33.06 -20.09
CA PRO A 123 27.45 32.69 -18.69
C PRO A 123 28.48 31.64 -18.32
N ILE A 124 28.96 31.67 -17.08
CA ILE A 124 29.94 30.74 -16.52
C ILE A 124 29.23 29.83 -15.53
N ILE A 125 29.58 28.54 -15.59
CA ILE A 125 29.06 27.50 -14.70
C ILE A 125 30.24 26.91 -13.94
N ASP A 126 30.30 27.17 -12.64
CA ASP A 126 31.24 26.56 -11.72
C ASP A 126 30.88 25.08 -11.44
N GLU A 127 31.78 24.36 -10.76
CA GLU A 127 31.55 22.96 -10.39
C GLU A 127 30.32 22.80 -9.50
N LEU A 128 29.32 22.06 -9.98
CA LEU A 128 28.08 21.79 -9.25
C LEU A 128 28.26 20.66 -8.25
N PRO A 129 27.66 20.76 -7.04
CA PRO A 129 27.68 19.66 -6.10
C PRO A 129 26.84 18.49 -6.61
N VAL A 130 27.15 17.30 -6.10
CA VAL A 130 26.37 16.09 -6.38
C VAL A 130 24.96 16.23 -5.80
N PHE A 131 23.95 15.97 -6.63
CA PHE A 131 22.56 15.94 -6.23
C PHE A 131 22.16 14.56 -5.72
N TYR A 132 21.89 14.46 -4.43
CA TYR A 132 21.50 13.21 -3.77
C TYR A 132 19.98 13.04 -3.77
N VAL A 133 19.50 11.92 -4.29
CA VAL A 133 18.05 11.64 -4.42
C VAL A 133 17.61 10.45 -3.58
N LYS A 134 16.32 10.42 -3.26
CA LYS A 134 15.61 9.36 -2.52
C LYS A 134 14.64 8.64 -3.46
N GLN A 135 14.46 7.34 -3.25
CA GLN A 135 13.50 6.54 -4.02
C GLN A 135 12.05 6.95 -3.70
N TYR A 136 11.17 6.97 -4.72
CA TYR A 136 9.73 7.26 -4.60
C TYR A 136 9.35 8.59 -3.92
N ALA A 137 10.31 9.48 -3.69
CA ALA A 137 10.10 10.82 -3.17
C ALA A 137 10.35 11.85 -4.27
N GLU A 138 9.69 13.01 -4.16
CA GLU A 138 10.03 14.16 -4.99
C GLU A 138 11.36 14.75 -4.51
N ASN A 139 12.32 14.87 -5.41
CA ASN A 139 13.63 15.45 -5.11
C ASN A 139 13.81 16.71 -5.94
N GLU A 140 14.18 17.81 -5.29
CA GLU A 140 14.35 19.11 -5.92
C GLU A 140 15.78 19.62 -5.76
N PHE A 141 16.32 20.25 -6.81
CA PHE A 141 17.63 20.88 -6.81
C PHE A 141 17.58 22.22 -7.55
N ASN A 142 17.99 23.30 -6.88
CA ASN A 142 18.01 24.63 -7.47
C ASN A 142 19.43 24.98 -7.95
N LEU A 143 19.62 25.00 -9.26
CA LEU A 143 20.89 25.31 -9.92
C LEU A 143 21.29 26.78 -9.75
N ASN A 144 20.33 27.69 -9.54
CA ASN A 144 20.56 29.13 -9.45
C ASN A 144 20.89 29.59 -8.01
N GLN A 145 20.57 28.78 -6.99
CA GLN A 145 20.67 29.20 -5.59
C GLN A 145 22.11 29.27 -5.06
N LEU A 146 23.06 28.62 -5.73
CA LEU A 146 24.42 28.47 -5.23
C LEU A 146 25.38 29.55 -5.76
N ASN A 147 24.90 30.53 -6.55
CA ASN A 147 25.77 31.50 -7.23
C ASN A 147 26.87 30.82 -8.06
N LEU A 148 26.65 29.57 -8.48
CA LEU A 148 27.57 28.77 -9.31
C LEU A 148 27.31 28.99 -10.80
N VAL A 149 26.15 29.53 -11.15
CA VAL A 149 25.81 29.96 -12.50
C VAL A 149 25.75 31.48 -12.45
N LYS A 150 26.67 32.13 -13.15
CA LYS A 150 26.77 33.58 -13.17
C LYS A 150 27.09 34.07 -14.57
N ASP A 151 26.46 35.16 -14.93
CA ASP A 151 26.85 35.90 -16.10
C ASP A 151 27.87 36.99 -15.70
N PRO A 152 29.05 37.07 -16.35
CA PRO A 152 30.04 38.10 -16.06
C PRO A 152 29.55 39.53 -16.30
N ASP A 153 28.57 39.72 -17.19
CA ASP A 153 27.97 41.03 -17.52
C ASP A 153 26.69 41.31 -16.71
N GLU A 154 26.41 40.46 -15.70
CA GLU A 154 25.24 40.50 -14.83
C GLU A 154 23.90 40.37 -15.57
N ASP A 155 23.91 39.73 -16.75
CA ASP A 155 22.70 39.48 -17.52
C ASP A 155 21.83 38.37 -16.90
N PRO A 156 20.48 38.46 -17.01
CA PRO A 156 19.58 37.40 -16.61
C PRO A 156 19.84 36.11 -17.39
N VAL A 157 19.91 34.98 -16.68
CA VAL A 157 20.14 33.66 -17.28
C VAL A 157 18.88 32.80 -17.30
N VAL A 158 18.75 31.97 -18.33
CA VAL A 158 17.66 31.02 -18.54
C VAL A 158 18.23 29.61 -18.68
N PHE A 159 17.65 28.67 -17.95
CA PHE A 159 18.05 27.26 -18.00
C PHE A 159 17.24 26.49 -19.04
N LYS A 160 17.92 25.71 -19.88
CA LYS A 160 17.32 24.85 -20.90
C LYS A 160 17.72 23.37 -20.71
N PRO A 161 16.77 22.44 -20.65
CA PRO A 161 17.07 21.02 -20.55
C PRO A 161 17.57 20.42 -21.87
N VAL A 162 18.54 19.51 -21.79
CA VAL A 162 18.86 18.59 -22.90
C VAL A 162 17.95 17.37 -22.78
N LEU A 163 16.77 17.44 -23.42
CA LEU A 163 15.70 16.44 -23.24
C LEU A 163 16.13 14.98 -23.49
N ALA A 164 17.10 14.74 -24.37
CA ALA A 164 17.61 13.41 -24.66
C ALA A 164 18.38 12.76 -23.49
N GLU A 165 18.92 13.56 -22.56
CA GLU A 165 19.67 13.11 -21.40
C GLU A 165 18.85 13.14 -20.11
N MET A 166 17.64 13.70 -20.16
CA MET A 166 16.78 13.81 -18.98
C MET A 166 16.18 12.46 -18.61
N PRO A 167 16.23 12.06 -17.32
CA PRO A 167 15.56 10.85 -16.89
C PRO A 167 14.04 11.02 -16.99
N GLU A 168 13.34 9.92 -17.27
CA GLU A 168 11.88 9.93 -17.36
C GLU A 168 11.25 10.45 -16.06
N GLY A 169 10.30 11.39 -16.21
CA GLY A 169 9.63 12.06 -15.10
C GLY A 169 10.38 13.24 -14.49
N ALA A 170 11.61 13.54 -14.94
CA ALA A 170 12.32 14.74 -14.50
C ALA A 170 11.89 15.99 -15.27
N THR A 171 11.97 17.13 -14.59
CA THR A 171 11.71 18.45 -15.16
C THR A 171 12.81 19.43 -14.75
N LEU A 172 13.11 20.39 -15.63
CA LEU A 172 13.99 21.53 -15.35
C LEU A 172 13.26 22.80 -15.77
N SER A 173 13.04 23.70 -14.82
CA SER A 173 12.42 24.99 -15.09
C SER A 173 13.43 26.01 -15.63
N GLU A 174 12.91 27.06 -16.27
CA GLU A 174 13.71 28.17 -16.80
C GLU A 174 14.52 28.92 -15.73
N ILE A 175 14.08 28.86 -14.47
CA ILE A 175 14.76 29.46 -13.31
C ILE A 175 15.83 28.54 -12.69
N GLY A 176 16.02 27.33 -13.23
CA GLY A 176 17.03 26.38 -12.76
C GLY A 176 16.56 25.40 -11.67
N LEU A 177 15.25 25.27 -11.42
CA LEU A 177 14.72 24.25 -10.51
C LEU A 177 14.60 22.91 -11.25
N PHE A 178 15.44 21.95 -10.88
CA PHE A 178 15.35 20.56 -11.30
C PHE A 178 14.48 19.78 -10.31
N SER A 179 13.50 19.02 -10.79
CA SER A 179 12.62 18.16 -9.98
C SER A 179 12.55 16.75 -10.55
N TRP A 180 12.69 15.74 -9.70
CA TRP A 180 12.62 14.35 -10.12
C TRP A 180 12.16 13.38 -9.02
N LYS A 181 11.18 12.55 -9.38
CA LYS A 181 10.72 11.40 -8.59
C LYS A 181 11.16 10.08 -9.23
N PRO A 182 12.31 9.51 -8.84
CA PRO A 182 12.81 8.27 -9.44
C PRO A 182 11.91 7.07 -9.09
N SER A 183 11.59 6.28 -10.11
CA SER A 183 11.03 4.94 -9.95
C SER A 183 12.06 3.98 -9.34
N GLY A 184 11.62 2.85 -8.79
CA GLY A 184 12.54 1.85 -8.23
C GLY A 184 13.51 1.25 -9.24
N ASN A 185 13.15 1.17 -10.53
CA ASN A 185 14.08 0.75 -11.56
C ASN A 185 15.17 1.79 -11.82
N GLN A 186 14.78 3.06 -11.93
CA GLN A 186 15.72 4.17 -12.10
C GLN A 186 16.66 4.31 -10.90
N PHE A 187 16.14 4.18 -9.68
CA PHE A 187 16.94 4.26 -8.46
C PHE A 187 17.93 3.10 -8.35
N ARG A 188 17.54 1.87 -8.72
CA ARG A 188 18.46 0.72 -8.80
C ARG A 188 19.53 0.90 -9.87
N ALA A 189 19.22 1.54 -11.00
CA ALA A 189 20.22 1.91 -12.00
C ALA A 189 21.21 2.94 -11.44
N LEU A 190 20.70 3.95 -10.72
CA LEU A 190 21.50 4.99 -10.07
C LEU A 190 22.47 4.45 -9.00
N LYS A 191 22.10 3.37 -8.31
CA LYS A 191 23.00 2.68 -7.37
C LYS A 191 24.18 2.00 -8.07
N LYS A 192 24.03 1.61 -9.34
CA LYS A 192 25.10 0.95 -10.10
C LYS A 192 26.05 1.99 -10.68
N ASP A 193 25.49 3.01 -11.32
CA ASP A 193 26.23 4.08 -11.98
C ASP A 193 25.64 5.44 -11.64
N THR A 194 26.50 6.43 -11.36
CA THR A 194 26.05 7.81 -11.15
C THR A 194 25.52 8.40 -12.44
N LEU A 195 24.37 9.08 -12.34
CA LEU A 195 23.71 9.67 -13.49
C LEU A 195 24.30 11.06 -13.72
N LYS A 196 24.70 11.37 -14.96
CA LYS A 196 25.19 12.69 -15.35
C LYS A 196 24.22 13.26 -16.39
N ILE A 197 23.67 14.43 -16.11
CA ILE A 197 22.75 15.10 -17.03
C ILE A 197 23.35 16.43 -17.48
N SER A 198 23.34 16.69 -18.78
CA SER A 198 23.75 17.98 -19.32
C SER A 198 22.58 18.94 -19.41
N PHE A 199 22.84 20.22 -19.17
CA PHE A 199 21.88 21.30 -19.39
C PHE A 199 22.60 22.50 -20.00
N THR A 200 21.83 23.40 -20.61
CA THR A 200 22.37 24.63 -21.22
C THR A 200 21.86 25.83 -20.46
N VAL A 201 22.73 26.79 -20.17
CA VAL A 201 22.39 28.10 -19.61
C VAL A 201 22.56 29.12 -20.71
N GLN A 202 21.57 29.99 -20.87
CA GLN A 202 21.57 31.04 -21.88
C GLN A 202 21.41 32.41 -21.22
N ASP A 203 22.25 33.38 -21.57
CA ASP A 203 22.07 34.78 -21.16
C ASP A 203 20.90 35.45 -21.91
N GLN A 204 20.42 36.59 -21.42
CA GLN A 204 19.41 37.42 -22.09
C GLN A 204 19.86 38.88 -22.07
N PRO A 205 19.84 39.59 -23.21
CA PRO A 205 19.14 39.23 -24.46
C PRO A 205 20.02 38.58 -25.55
N GLU A 206 21.34 38.54 -25.38
CA GLU A 206 22.31 38.18 -26.43
C GLU A 206 22.32 36.70 -26.82
N LYS A 207 21.72 35.84 -25.98
CA LYS A 207 21.50 34.41 -26.21
C LYS A 207 22.77 33.58 -26.30
N SER A 208 23.88 34.01 -25.71
CA SER A 208 25.08 33.19 -25.59
C SER A 208 24.81 32.01 -24.65
N GLU A 209 25.38 30.84 -24.97
CA GLU A 209 25.08 29.59 -24.28
C GLU A 209 26.32 28.98 -23.64
N ALA A 210 26.15 28.43 -22.43
CA ALA A 210 27.13 27.60 -21.74
C ALA A 210 26.53 26.27 -21.34
N LYS A 211 27.35 25.21 -21.33
CA LYS A 211 26.91 23.84 -20.99
C LYS A 211 27.37 23.46 -19.60
N GLY A 212 26.43 23.04 -18.76
CA GLY A 212 26.66 22.51 -17.42
C GLY A 212 26.35 21.02 -17.35
N VAL A 213 26.93 20.34 -16.36
CA VAL A 213 26.66 18.93 -16.07
C VAL A 213 26.27 18.79 -14.61
N LEU A 214 25.07 18.27 -14.34
CA LEU A 214 24.61 17.91 -13.01
C LEU A 214 24.84 16.41 -12.76
N ILE A 215 25.54 16.10 -11.67
CA ILE A 215 25.80 14.72 -11.23
C ILE A 215 24.74 14.35 -10.19
N ILE A 216 24.04 13.25 -10.43
CA ILE A 216 22.99 12.71 -9.57
C ILE A 216 23.46 11.38 -8.99
N ALA A 217 23.24 11.20 -7.69
CA ALA A 217 23.64 10.01 -6.93
C ALA A 217 22.56 9.61 -5.91
N PRO A 218 22.53 8.35 -5.44
CA PRO A 218 21.60 7.95 -4.40
C PRO A 218 22.00 8.58 -3.06
N THR A 219 21.01 8.90 -2.22
CA THR A 219 21.24 9.44 -0.87
C THR A 219 22.23 8.59 -0.07
N GLN A 220 23.18 9.27 0.58
CA GLN A 220 24.13 8.65 1.53
C GLN A 220 23.58 8.62 2.96
N LEU A 221 22.51 9.36 3.22
CA LEU A 221 21.83 9.34 4.52
C LEU A 221 21.03 8.06 4.63
N ASP A 222 21.22 7.33 5.73
CA ASP A 222 20.39 6.20 6.11
C ASP A 222 19.06 6.73 6.65
N LEU A 223 17.97 6.48 5.95
CA LEU A 223 16.63 6.98 6.22
C LEU A 223 15.75 5.80 6.65
N PRO A 224 14.80 6.01 7.58
CA PRO A 224 13.92 4.94 7.99
C PRO A 224 13.00 4.52 6.83
N PRO A 225 12.55 3.25 6.81
CA PRO A 225 11.54 2.78 5.87
C PRO A 225 10.19 3.46 6.14
N ASP A 226 9.25 3.27 5.22
CA ASP A 226 7.86 3.73 5.33
C ASP A 226 6.89 2.55 5.15
N ILE A 227 5.72 2.65 5.80
CA ILE A 227 4.67 1.62 5.80
C ILE A 227 3.30 2.27 5.62
N THR A 228 2.62 1.86 4.56
CA THR A 228 1.23 2.25 4.26
C THR A 228 0.32 1.04 4.43
N MET A 229 -0.83 1.23 5.09
CA MET A 229 -1.83 0.19 5.36
C MET A 229 -3.15 0.50 4.64
N VAL A 230 -3.78 -0.53 4.09
CA VAL A 230 -5.10 -0.47 3.44
C VAL A 230 -6.00 -1.58 3.99
N PRO A 231 -7.16 -1.26 4.58
CA PRO A 231 -7.69 0.08 4.86
C PRO A 231 -6.81 0.87 5.87
N ASN A 232 -6.86 2.20 5.84
CA ASN A 232 -6.07 3.06 6.74
C ASN A 232 -6.81 3.40 8.05
N ASP A 233 -7.81 2.61 8.42
CA ASP A 233 -8.59 2.80 9.63
C ASP A 233 -7.78 2.42 10.87
N SER A 234 -7.88 3.23 11.92
CA SER A 234 -7.20 2.96 13.19
C SER A 234 -7.95 1.96 14.07
N LEU A 235 -9.26 1.79 13.82
CA LEU A 235 -10.13 0.84 14.52
C LEU A 235 -11.01 0.12 13.50
N ILE A 236 -10.89 -1.20 13.44
CA ILE A 236 -11.68 -2.07 12.57
C ILE A 236 -12.55 -2.94 13.46
N THR A 237 -13.84 -3.03 13.17
CA THR A 237 -14.78 -3.86 13.93
C THR A 237 -15.15 -5.06 13.08
N ILE A 238 -14.98 -6.26 13.63
CA ILE A 238 -15.29 -7.54 12.99
C ILE A 238 -16.08 -8.41 13.96
N ASN A 239 -16.87 -9.34 13.43
CA ASN A 239 -17.51 -10.38 14.21
C ASN A 239 -16.55 -11.57 14.43
N GLU A 240 -16.87 -12.46 15.35
CA GLU A 240 -16.18 -13.76 15.38
C GLU A 240 -16.47 -14.54 14.09
N ASP A 241 -15.49 -15.34 13.66
CA ASP A 241 -15.46 -16.05 12.37
C ASP A 241 -15.42 -15.15 11.11
N GLU A 242 -15.31 -13.83 11.30
CA GLU A 242 -15.13 -12.88 10.20
C GLU A 242 -13.64 -12.66 9.88
N VAL A 243 -13.31 -12.60 8.59
CA VAL A 243 -11.92 -12.41 8.14
C VAL A 243 -11.51 -10.94 8.26
N LEU A 244 -10.47 -10.67 9.06
CA LEU A 244 -9.72 -9.41 8.99
C LEU A 244 -8.66 -9.50 7.90
N ASN A 245 -8.79 -8.67 6.87
CA ASN A 245 -7.81 -8.56 5.79
C ASN A 245 -7.21 -7.15 5.71
N LEU A 246 -5.89 -7.05 5.85
CA LEU A 246 -5.13 -5.79 5.73
C LEU A 246 -4.02 -5.96 4.70
N ASN A 247 -3.89 -5.00 3.79
CA ASN A 247 -2.79 -4.94 2.84
C ASN A 247 -1.78 -3.87 3.26
N PHE A 248 -0.50 -4.21 3.19
CA PHE A 248 0.60 -3.32 3.52
C PHE A 248 1.49 -3.10 2.32
N TYR A 249 1.84 -1.82 2.09
CA TYR A 249 2.82 -1.39 1.11
C TYR A 249 4.00 -0.78 1.87
N VAL A 250 5.18 -1.34 1.67
CA VAL A 250 6.40 -0.92 2.35
C VAL A 250 7.42 -0.42 1.34
N SER A 251 8.15 0.61 1.70
CA SER A 251 9.19 1.19 0.83
C SER A 251 10.29 1.80 1.66
N ASP A 252 11.50 1.85 1.14
CA ASP A 252 12.63 2.48 1.82
C ASP A 252 13.25 3.57 0.92
N PRO A 253 13.42 4.81 1.41
CA PRO A 253 14.02 5.89 0.63
C PRO A 253 15.44 5.61 0.12
N ASN A 254 16.18 4.70 0.77
CA ASN A 254 17.51 4.22 0.39
C ASN A 254 17.49 3.07 -0.61
N GLY A 255 16.31 2.58 -1.02
CA GLY A 255 16.20 1.42 -1.88
C GLY A 255 15.29 0.35 -1.31
N ASP A 256 14.36 -0.18 -2.10
CA ASP A 256 13.52 -1.33 -1.70
C ASP A 256 14.34 -2.59 -1.30
N ASP A 257 15.60 -2.68 -1.75
CA ASP A 257 16.58 -3.69 -1.36
C ASP A 257 17.14 -3.51 0.06
N ASN A 258 16.92 -2.35 0.68
CA ASN A 258 17.31 -2.05 2.06
C ASN A 258 16.30 -2.59 3.09
N ILE A 259 15.15 -3.12 2.64
CA ILE A 259 14.15 -3.71 3.52
C ILE A 259 14.66 -5.07 4.02
N LYS A 260 14.83 -5.19 5.33
CA LYS A 260 15.34 -6.40 5.99
C LYS A 260 14.23 -7.35 6.40
N ASP A 261 13.24 -6.84 7.12
CA ASP A 261 12.17 -7.64 7.71
C ASP A 261 10.89 -6.83 7.88
N VAL A 262 9.75 -7.51 7.77
CA VAL A 262 8.42 -6.93 8.03
C VAL A 262 7.68 -7.88 8.94
N GLY A 263 7.14 -7.34 10.02
CA GLY A 263 6.48 -8.15 11.02
C GLY A 263 5.38 -7.40 11.72
N PHE A 264 4.77 -8.07 12.68
CA PHE A 264 3.81 -7.45 13.58
C PHE A 264 3.94 -8.01 15.00
N VAL A 265 3.46 -7.23 15.95
CA VAL A 265 3.26 -7.65 17.34
C VAL A 265 1.81 -7.41 17.69
N ALA A 266 1.14 -8.45 18.21
CA ALA A 266 -0.19 -8.33 18.80
C ALA A 266 -0.07 -8.38 20.32
N ASN A 267 -0.96 -7.68 21.02
CA ASN A 267 -1.08 -7.80 22.48
C ASN A 267 -1.69 -9.14 22.92
N ASP A 268 -2.37 -9.86 22.01
CA ASP A 268 -2.96 -11.17 22.26
C ASP A 268 -2.13 -12.28 21.58
N LEU A 269 -1.74 -13.30 22.36
CA LEU A 269 -0.93 -14.44 21.90
C LEU A 269 -1.70 -15.43 21.02
N ARG A 270 -3.03 -15.34 20.98
CA ARG A 270 -3.88 -16.20 20.14
C ARG A 270 -3.81 -15.84 18.67
N VAL A 271 -3.29 -14.66 18.33
CA VAL A 271 -3.05 -14.28 16.93
C VAL A 271 -1.78 -14.98 16.45
N PRO A 272 -1.87 -15.82 15.42
CA PRO A 272 -0.73 -16.59 14.98
C PRO A 272 0.15 -15.73 14.05
N LYS A 273 1.48 -15.88 14.15
CA LYS A 273 2.44 -15.03 13.42
C LYS A 273 2.40 -15.22 11.90
N ASP A 274 1.91 -16.37 11.44
CA ASP A 274 1.70 -16.72 10.04
C ASP A 274 0.46 -16.05 9.42
N ALA A 275 -0.30 -15.29 10.22
CA ALA A 275 -1.37 -14.42 9.72
C ALA A 275 -0.83 -13.35 8.76
N LEU A 276 0.44 -12.94 8.91
CA LEU A 276 1.09 -12.03 7.98
C LEU A 276 1.84 -12.82 6.90
N LYS A 277 1.45 -12.63 5.65
CA LYS A 277 2.03 -13.30 4.47
C LYS A 277 2.71 -12.30 3.54
N GLN A 278 3.89 -12.67 3.08
CA GLN A 278 4.62 -11.91 2.08
C GLN A 278 4.09 -12.24 0.68
N ASN A 279 3.62 -11.23 -0.05
CA ASN A 279 3.27 -11.37 -1.46
C ASN A 279 4.45 -11.01 -2.36
N THR A 280 5.08 -9.87 -2.07
CA THR A 280 6.31 -9.41 -2.75
C THR A 280 7.27 -8.80 -1.72
N THR A 281 8.45 -8.33 -2.16
CA THR A 281 9.40 -7.65 -1.27
C THR A 281 8.80 -6.38 -0.62
N THR A 282 7.90 -5.70 -1.33
CA THR A 282 7.29 -4.43 -0.89
C THR A 282 5.80 -4.55 -0.54
N GLN A 283 5.20 -5.74 -0.65
CA GLN A 283 3.78 -5.96 -0.40
C GLN A 283 3.53 -7.15 0.51
N TRP A 284 2.74 -6.91 1.55
CA TRP A 284 2.38 -7.90 2.56
C TRP A 284 0.87 -7.91 2.77
N GLU A 285 0.33 -9.09 3.06
CA GLU A 285 -1.10 -9.29 3.33
C GLU A 285 -1.25 -9.93 4.70
N PHE A 286 -2.04 -9.30 5.57
CA PHE A 286 -2.40 -9.84 6.87
C PHE A 286 -3.83 -10.38 6.80
N LYS A 287 -3.97 -11.69 7.06
CA LYS A 287 -5.23 -12.40 7.11
C LYS A 287 -5.37 -13.14 8.43
N TRP A 288 -6.38 -12.77 9.19
CA TRP A 288 -6.67 -13.39 10.47
C TRP A 288 -8.17 -13.58 10.67
N VAL A 289 -8.55 -14.72 11.24
CA VAL A 289 -9.94 -15.07 11.57
C VAL A 289 -9.99 -15.42 13.05
N PRO A 290 -10.66 -14.62 13.90
CA PRO A 290 -10.94 -15.01 15.28
C PRO A 290 -11.94 -16.17 15.29
N GLY A 291 -11.71 -17.19 16.11
CA GLY A 291 -12.70 -18.25 16.35
C GLY A 291 -13.85 -17.77 17.24
N TYR A 292 -14.90 -18.59 17.35
CA TYR A 292 -16.09 -18.35 18.19
C TYR A 292 -15.85 -18.41 19.73
N GLU A 293 -14.64 -18.76 20.15
CA GLU A 293 -14.23 -18.76 21.57
C GLU A 293 -13.29 -17.59 21.88
N PHE A 294 -13.18 -16.64 20.95
CA PHE A 294 -12.21 -15.56 21.07
C PHE A 294 -12.67 -14.54 22.11
N VAL A 295 -13.95 -14.20 22.08
CA VAL A 295 -14.60 -13.36 23.06
C VAL A 295 -15.19 -14.24 24.17
N SER A 296 -14.93 -13.89 25.42
CA SER A 296 -15.52 -14.60 26.56
C SER A 296 -17.01 -14.29 26.67
N GLU A 297 -17.86 -15.27 27.02
CA GLU A 297 -19.33 -15.10 27.17
C GLU A 297 -19.75 -13.96 28.13
N ALA A 298 -18.87 -13.56 29.06
CA ALA A 298 -19.11 -12.45 29.99
C ALA A 298 -18.92 -11.06 29.35
N GLN A 299 -18.30 -10.98 28.16
CA GLN A 299 -17.94 -9.75 27.47
C GLN A 299 -18.58 -9.74 26.08
N ASN A 300 -19.25 -8.66 25.71
CA ASN A 300 -19.86 -8.56 24.37
C ASN A 300 -18.84 -8.29 23.24
N SER A 301 -17.60 -7.92 23.59
CA SER A 301 -16.54 -7.64 22.62
C SER A 301 -15.16 -7.66 23.26
N HIS A 302 -14.14 -8.03 22.49
CA HIS A 302 -12.73 -7.95 22.86
C HIS A 302 -11.95 -7.05 21.89
N THR A 303 -10.98 -6.26 22.37
CA THR A 303 -10.17 -5.37 21.51
C THR A 303 -8.71 -5.76 21.54
N ILE A 304 -8.14 -5.98 20.35
CA ILE A 304 -6.74 -6.35 20.13
C ILE A 304 -6.03 -5.16 19.50
N GLU A 305 -4.80 -4.92 19.92
CA GLU A 305 -3.92 -3.95 19.30
C GLU A 305 -2.83 -4.67 18.53
N PHE A 306 -2.71 -4.33 17.24
CA PHE A 306 -1.66 -4.79 16.36
C PHE A 306 -0.70 -3.63 16.08
N VAL A 307 0.59 -3.89 16.22
CA VAL A 307 1.67 -2.98 15.83
C VAL A 307 2.46 -3.66 14.72
N PHE A 308 2.24 -3.22 13.49
CA PHE A 308 3.00 -3.64 12.32
C PHE A 308 4.29 -2.82 12.24
N TYR A 309 5.38 -3.44 11.84
CA TYR A 309 6.67 -2.77 11.72
C TYR A 309 7.44 -3.23 10.48
N VAL A 310 8.28 -2.33 9.98
CA VAL A 310 9.26 -2.59 8.92
C VAL A 310 10.63 -2.24 9.46
N LEU A 311 11.60 -3.11 9.22
CA LEU A 311 13.00 -2.90 9.56
C LEU A 311 13.83 -2.77 8.28
N ASP A 312 14.74 -1.80 8.27
CA ASP A 312 15.80 -1.72 7.27
C ASP A 312 17.03 -2.58 7.68
N LEU A 313 18.03 -2.67 6.80
CA LEU A 313 19.29 -3.38 7.08
C LEU A 313 20.10 -2.71 8.21
N SER A 314 19.92 -1.41 8.41
CA SER A 314 20.54 -0.59 9.46
C SER A 314 19.82 -0.70 10.82
N ASN A 315 18.71 -1.45 10.88
CA ASN A 315 17.79 -1.59 12.01
C ASN A 315 17.01 -0.32 12.42
N LYS A 316 16.85 0.68 11.54
CA LYS A 316 15.79 1.68 11.72
C LYS A 316 14.44 1.05 11.39
N ARG A 317 13.41 1.59 12.03
CA ARG A 317 12.07 1.03 11.97
C ARG A 317 11.02 2.09 11.69
N ALA A 318 9.99 1.68 10.97
CA ALA A 318 8.71 2.36 10.91
C ALA A 318 7.62 1.44 11.42
N GLU A 319 6.62 2.02 12.09
CA GLU A 319 5.57 1.29 12.77
C GLU A 319 4.19 1.84 12.40
N LYS A 320 3.21 0.95 12.32
CA LYS A 320 1.80 1.28 12.11
C LYS A 320 0.93 0.48 13.08
N SER A 321 0.19 1.19 13.91
CA SER A 321 -0.72 0.57 14.86
C SER A 321 -2.16 0.57 14.35
N VAL A 322 -2.87 -0.54 14.57
CA VAL A 322 -4.30 -0.71 14.26
C VAL A 322 -4.96 -1.52 15.36
N LYS A 323 -6.19 -1.16 15.71
CA LYS A 323 -7.00 -1.88 16.70
C LYS A 323 -8.09 -2.66 15.99
N ALA A 324 -8.28 -3.92 16.38
CA ALA A 324 -9.43 -4.70 15.95
C ALA A 324 -10.35 -4.96 17.14
N LYS A 325 -11.62 -4.58 17.00
CA LYS A 325 -12.67 -4.92 17.95
C LYS A 325 -13.44 -6.13 17.42
N VAL A 326 -13.29 -7.25 18.10
CA VAL A 326 -14.04 -8.49 17.82
C VAL A 326 -15.32 -8.49 18.63
N ILE A 327 -16.46 -8.67 17.98
CA ILE A 327 -17.78 -8.76 18.61
C ILE A 327 -18.15 -10.23 18.79
N ASP A 328 -18.60 -10.58 20.00
CA ASP A 328 -19.14 -11.91 20.32
C ASP A 328 -20.24 -12.30 19.34
N THR A 329 -20.13 -13.48 18.72
CA THR A 329 -21.08 -13.94 17.72
C THR A 329 -21.45 -15.39 17.95
N GLU A 330 -22.74 -15.68 18.00
CA GLU A 330 -23.20 -17.06 18.19
C GLU A 330 -22.81 -17.96 17.01
N ASN A 331 -22.17 -19.11 17.31
CA ASN A 331 -21.93 -20.15 16.31
C ASN A 331 -23.25 -20.82 15.90
N MET A 332 -23.80 -20.38 14.77
CA MET A 332 -25.08 -20.87 14.26
C MET A 332 -25.04 -22.35 13.84
N GLU A 333 -23.89 -22.86 13.40
CA GLU A 333 -23.74 -24.26 12.99
C GLU A 333 -23.80 -25.21 14.19
N GLN A 334 -23.06 -24.90 15.26
CA GLN A 334 -23.12 -25.66 16.51
C GLN A 334 -24.52 -25.61 17.14
N LYS A 335 -25.16 -24.43 17.11
CA LYS A 335 -26.54 -24.25 17.57
C LYS A 335 -27.53 -25.11 16.77
N ASP A 336 -27.42 -25.12 15.45
CA ASP A 336 -28.26 -25.94 14.58
C ASP A 336 -28.04 -27.44 14.81
N LEU A 337 -26.78 -27.87 14.99
CA LEU A 337 -26.45 -29.25 15.31
C LEU A 337 -27.09 -29.68 16.63
N ARG A 338 -27.00 -28.84 17.67
CA ARG A 338 -27.65 -29.09 18.96
C ARG A 338 -29.17 -29.22 18.82
N LEU A 339 -29.80 -28.32 18.08
CA LEU A 339 -31.25 -28.36 17.82
C LEU A 339 -31.66 -29.61 17.02
N TYR A 340 -30.86 -30.00 16.03
CA TYR A 340 -31.07 -31.24 15.28
C TYR A 340 -30.96 -32.48 16.18
N ASN A 341 -29.95 -32.53 17.05
CA ASN A 341 -29.80 -33.64 18.00
C ASN A 341 -31.01 -33.76 18.94
N MET A 342 -31.57 -32.64 19.39
CA MET A 342 -32.82 -32.63 20.18
C MET A 342 -34.03 -33.14 19.37
N TYR A 343 -34.18 -32.68 18.12
CA TYR A 343 -35.24 -33.12 17.20
C TYR A 343 -35.17 -34.63 16.93
N ARG A 344 -33.97 -35.14 16.67
CA ARG A 344 -33.71 -36.55 16.44
C ARG A 344 -33.96 -37.39 17.69
N ALA A 345 -33.49 -36.94 18.84
CA ALA A 345 -33.62 -37.67 20.10
C ALA A 345 -35.08 -37.85 20.51
N ILE A 346 -35.92 -36.82 20.37
CA ILE A 346 -37.34 -36.94 20.74
C ILE A 346 -38.10 -37.87 19.79
N LEU A 347 -37.83 -37.81 18.47
CA LEU A 347 -38.46 -38.72 17.51
C LEU A 347 -38.03 -40.18 17.69
N LEU A 348 -36.75 -40.42 17.98
CA LEU A 348 -36.27 -41.76 18.35
C LEU A 348 -37.01 -42.30 19.56
N ARG A 349 -37.14 -41.48 20.61
CA ARG A 349 -37.87 -41.88 21.82
C ARG A 349 -39.34 -42.17 21.52
N THR A 350 -39.99 -41.38 20.67
CA THR A 350 -41.37 -41.64 20.25
C THR A 350 -41.49 -42.93 19.45
N MET A 351 -40.53 -43.19 18.56
CA MET A 351 -40.45 -44.45 17.82
C MET A 351 -40.35 -45.65 18.78
N ASP A 352 -39.45 -45.58 19.77
CA ASP A 352 -39.23 -46.65 20.73
C ASP A 352 -40.52 -46.99 21.51
N VAL A 353 -41.22 -45.97 22.02
CA VAL A 353 -42.49 -46.16 22.73
C VAL A 353 -43.56 -46.74 21.82
N ILE A 354 -43.69 -46.27 20.57
CA ILE A 354 -44.65 -46.83 19.60
C ILE A 354 -44.34 -48.30 19.32
N GLU A 355 -43.07 -48.69 19.22
CA GLU A 355 -42.68 -50.08 18.98
C GLU A 355 -42.96 -50.97 20.19
N GLN A 356 -42.73 -50.47 21.41
CA GLN A 356 -43.13 -51.14 22.64
C GLN A 356 -44.65 -51.33 22.72
N LEU A 357 -45.43 -50.33 22.31
CA LEU A 357 -46.89 -50.39 22.26
C LEU A 357 -47.38 -51.37 21.19
N ASP A 358 -46.78 -51.39 19.99
CA ASP A 358 -47.08 -52.35 18.92
C ASP A 358 -46.84 -53.81 19.40
N ASP A 359 -45.76 -54.06 20.13
CA ASP A 359 -45.47 -55.39 20.70
C ASP A 359 -46.42 -55.76 21.84
N ASN A 360 -46.76 -54.80 22.71
CA ASN A 360 -47.76 -55.02 23.74
C ASN A 360 -49.15 -55.28 23.13
N GLN A 361 -49.52 -54.60 22.04
CA GLN A 361 -50.75 -54.83 21.30
C GLN A 361 -50.83 -56.28 20.76
N LYS A 362 -49.71 -56.82 20.23
CA LYS A 362 -49.63 -58.23 19.80
C LYS A 362 -49.83 -59.19 20.98
N LYS A 363 -49.22 -58.90 22.13
CA LYS A 363 -49.37 -59.68 23.37
C LYS A 363 -50.83 -59.68 23.86
N LEU A 364 -51.46 -58.50 23.95
CA LEU A 364 -52.87 -58.34 24.34
C LEU A 364 -53.82 -59.04 23.37
N ASN A 365 -53.59 -58.94 22.06
CA ASN A 365 -54.39 -59.66 21.06
C ASN A 365 -54.28 -61.18 21.19
N LYS A 366 -53.08 -61.71 21.49
CA LYS A 366 -52.88 -63.13 21.76
C LYS A 366 -53.64 -63.58 23.01
N GLN A 367 -53.57 -62.81 24.09
CA GLN A 367 -54.32 -63.04 25.33
C GLN A 367 -55.83 -62.98 25.10
N LEU A 368 -56.32 -62.01 24.33
CA LEU A 368 -57.73 -61.87 23.98
C LEU A 368 -58.24 -63.07 23.16
N ARG A 369 -57.45 -63.56 22.19
CA ARG A 369 -57.79 -64.78 21.42
C ARG A 369 -57.84 -66.03 22.30
N GLN A 370 -56.94 -66.14 23.29
CA GLN A 370 -56.94 -67.22 24.27
C GLN A 370 -58.17 -67.14 25.19
N ALA A 371 -58.49 -65.94 25.69
CA ALA A 371 -59.66 -65.68 26.54
C ALA A 371 -60.99 -65.98 25.84
N ARG A 372 -61.11 -65.64 24.53
CA ARG A 372 -62.31 -65.93 23.71
C ARG A 372 -62.55 -67.41 23.45
N LYS A 373 -61.52 -68.27 23.54
CA LYS A 373 -61.61 -69.72 23.20
C LYS A 373 -62.12 -70.63 24.33
N GLY A 374 -62.30 -70.13 25.56
CA GLY A 374 -63.16 -70.75 26.59
C GLY A 374 -62.77 -72.14 27.17
N LYS A 375 -62.47 -72.14 28.47
CA LYS A 375 -62.45 -73.23 29.48
C LYS A 375 -61.30 -74.25 29.59
N LYS A 376 -60.37 -74.45 28.64
CA LYS A 376 -59.25 -75.41 28.87
C LYS A 376 -57.86 -74.82 29.13
N HIS A 377 -57.63 -73.53 28.85
CA HIS A 377 -56.34 -72.87 29.09
C HIS A 377 -56.56 -71.49 29.70
N ARG A 378 -56.68 -71.43 31.04
CA ARG A 378 -56.52 -70.17 31.77
C ARG A 378 -55.07 -69.71 31.60
N SER A 379 -54.86 -68.48 31.16
CA SER A 379 -53.53 -67.87 31.13
C SER A 379 -53.05 -67.70 32.57
N ILE A 380 -52.09 -68.53 32.99
CA ILE A 380 -51.37 -68.34 34.25
C ILE A 380 -50.50 -67.09 34.06
N VAL A 381 -50.68 -66.10 34.93
CA VAL A 381 -49.92 -64.85 34.92
C VAL A 381 -48.78 -64.98 35.92
N ASN A 382 -47.55 -64.71 35.47
CA ASN A 382 -46.45 -64.38 36.37
C ASN A 382 -46.70 -62.97 36.92
N ALA A 383 -46.65 -62.81 38.24
CA ALA A 383 -46.67 -61.51 38.89
C ALA A 383 -45.41 -60.72 38.50
N SER A 384 -45.57 -59.66 37.70
CA SER A 384 -44.48 -58.72 37.42
C SER A 384 -44.70 -57.44 38.23
N LEU A 385 -43.66 -57.01 38.95
CA LEU A 385 -43.64 -55.70 39.60
C LEU A 385 -43.69 -54.60 38.53
N GLY A 386 -44.67 -53.70 38.63
CA GLY A 386 -44.69 -52.47 37.85
C GLY A 386 -43.60 -51.53 38.36
N ALA A 387 -42.56 -51.33 37.56
CA ALA A 387 -41.58 -50.27 37.79
C ALA A 387 -42.07 -48.99 37.10
N ILE A 388 -42.07 -47.88 37.84
CA ILE A 388 -42.32 -46.55 37.28
C ILE A 388 -41.03 -46.13 36.59
N THR A 389 -41.05 -45.89 35.28
CA THR A 389 -39.96 -45.22 34.57
C THR A 389 -40.07 -43.72 34.81
N GLY A 390 -39.48 -43.24 35.91
CA GLY A 390 -39.25 -41.81 36.12
C GLY A 390 -38.16 -41.30 35.18
N VAL A 391 -38.39 -40.16 34.53
CA VAL A 391 -37.39 -39.55 33.62
C VAL A 391 -36.53 -38.59 34.44
N SER A 392 -35.28 -38.96 34.74
CA SER A 392 -34.29 -38.02 35.27
C SER A 392 -33.49 -37.38 34.12
N PRO A 393 -33.24 -36.06 34.13
CA PRO A 393 -32.31 -35.47 33.18
C PRO A 393 -30.89 -35.88 33.53
N VAL A 394 -30.22 -36.59 32.62
CA VAL A 394 -28.74 -36.65 32.64
C VAL A 394 -28.26 -35.37 31.97
N PHE A 395 -27.80 -34.42 32.77
CA PHE A 395 -26.94 -33.36 32.29
C PHE A 395 -25.58 -34.00 31.99
N LEU A 396 -25.25 -34.15 30.70
CA LEU A 396 -23.90 -34.50 30.29
C LEU A 396 -23.15 -33.21 30.00
N GLU A 397 -22.25 -32.84 30.90
CA GLU A 397 -21.05 -32.09 30.57
C GLU A 397 -20.06 -33.06 29.91
N ASP A 398 -19.87 -32.81 28.63
CA ASP A 398 -18.73 -33.06 27.74
C ASP A 398 -17.99 -34.42 27.63
N ASN A 399 -17.73 -34.75 26.37
CA ASN A 399 -16.71 -35.62 25.79
C ASN A 399 -16.39 -36.99 26.44
N SER A 400 -17.12 -38.02 26.01
CA SER A 400 -16.54 -39.19 25.30
C SER A 400 -17.61 -40.25 25.02
N LYS A 401 -17.40 -40.97 23.92
CA LYS A 401 -18.29 -41.98 23.35
C LYS A 401 -18.60 -43.10 24.35
N ASP A 402 -19.87 -43.19 24.73
CA ASP A 402 -20.63 -44.44 24.81
C ASP A 402 -22.11 -44.08 24.97
N TYR A 403 -22.90 -44.24 23.90
CA TYR A 403 -24.35 -44.09 23.95
C TYR A 403 -24.95 -45.31 24.64
N VAL A 404 -24.92 -45.31 25.97
CA VAL A 404 -25.78 -46.21 26.76
C VAL A 404 -27.10 -45.47 26.96
N THR A 405 -28.15 -45.93 26.28
CA THR A 405 -29.54 -45.54 26.58
C THR A 405 -29.92 -46.12 27.94
N GLY A 406 -29.42 -45.49 29.00
CA GLY A 406 -29.74 -45.83 30.37
C GLY A 406 -31.11 -45.26 30.73
N VAL A 407 -32.14 -46.10 30.70
CA VAL A 407 -33.43 -45.81 31.33
C VAL A 407 -33.21 -45.81 32.85
N GLY A 408 -32.87 -44.65 33.41
CA GLY A 408 -32.68 -44.46 34.84
C GLY A 408 -34.02 -44.39 35.57
N GLY A 409 -34.56 -45.53 35.99
CA GLY A 409 -35.78 -45.60 36.79
C GLY A 409 -35.51 -45.38 38.28
N THR A 410 -36.26 -44.47 38.92
CA THR A 410 -36.47 -44.52 40.38
C THR A 410 -37.68 -45.42 40.65
N ALA A 411 -37.42 -46.60 41.20
CA ALA A 411 -38.47 -47.51 41.67
C ALA A 411 -39.11 -46.91 42.94
N VAL A 412 -40.25 -46.23 42.80
CA VAL A 412 -41.10 -45.92 43.96
C VAL A 412 -42.01 -47.11 44.21
N MET A 413 -41.77 -47.79 45.33
CA MET A 413 -42.54 -48.94 45.78
C MET A 413 -43.86 -48.45 46.40
N THR A 414 -44.92 -48.30 45.59
CA THR A 414 -46.26 -48.09 46.12
C THR A 414 -46.79 -49.43 46.64
N LEU A 415 -46.71 -49.65 47.95
CA LEU A 415 -47.36 -50.77 48.64
C LEU A 415 -48.89 -50.58 48.58
N GLY A 416 -49.50 -51.04 47.48
CA GLY A 416 -50.91 -51.38 47.44
C GLY A 416 -51.11 -52.71 48.14
N THR A 417 -51.99 -52.76 49.13
CA THR A 417 -52.36 -53.96 49.88
C THR A 417 -52.68 -55.12 48.93
N LEU A 418 -51.99 -56.25 49.11
CA LEU A 418 -52.29 -57.53 48.45
C LEU A 418 -53.68 -58.03 48.89
N GLU A 419 -54.73 -57.64 48.16
CA GLU A 419 -55.99 -58.39 48.17
C GLU A 419 -55.78 -59.65 47.34
N ALA A 420 -55.46 -60.75 48.03
CA ALA A 420 -55.37 -62.08 47.46
C ALA A 420 -56.77 -62.63 47.15
N THR A 421 -57.47 -62.03 46.18
CA THR A 421 -58.68 -62.59 45.58
C THR A 421 -58.70 -62.21 44.09
N ASP A 422 -58.00 -63.00 43.28
CA ASP A 422 -58.62 -63.71 42.15
C ASP A 422 -57.55 -64.31 41.24
N VAL A 423 -57.30 -65.61 41.43
CA VAL A 423 -56.66 -66.52 40.46
C VAL A 423 -57.69 -66.84 39.35
N LEU A 424 -58.26 -65.79 38.77
CA LEU A 424 -59.14 -65.82 37.60
C LEU A 424 -58.40 -65.04 36.51
N GLY A 425 -58.16 -65.70 35.37
CA GLY A 425 -57.52 -65.04 34.23
C GLY A 425 -58.24 -63.73 33.90
N LYS A 426 -57.46 -62.69 33.58
CA LYS A 426 -57.96 -61.33 33.29
C LYS A 426 -59.27 -61.41 32.50
N SER A 427 -60.28 -60.66 32.94
CA SER A 427 -61.58 -60.67 32.27
C SER A 427 -61.39 -60.23 30.82
N LYS A 428 -62.20 -60.78 29.92
CA LYS A 428 -62.18 -60.39 28.50
C LYS A 428 -62.32 -58.87 28.35
N ASP A 429 -63.08 -58.24 29.24
CA ASP A 429 -63.36 -56.81 29.21
C ASP A 429 -62.14 -55.98 29.66
N ASP A 430 -61.40 -56.39 30.70
CA ASP A 430 -60.14 -55.74 31.11
C ASP A 430 -59.07 -55.79 30.00
N ILE A 431 -58.93 -56.94 29.33
CA ILE A 431 -58.00 -57.07 28.18
C ILE A 431 -58.44 -56.17 27.02
N MET A 432 -59.76 -56.08 26.76
CA MET A 432 -60.30 -55.21 25.72
C MET A 432 -60.07 -53.72 26.03
N ASP A 433 -60.22 -53.31 27.29
CA ASP A 433 -60.04 -51.91 27.68
C ASP A 433 -58.56 -51.51 27.67
N ARG A 434 -57.64 -52.37 28.12
CA ARG A 434 -56.20 -52.16 27.95
C ARG A 434 -55.79 -52.13 26.48
N LEU A 435 -56.41 -52.96 25.64
CA LEU A 435 -56.17 -52.94 24.20
C LEU A 435 -56.62 -51.62 23.57
N LYS A 436 -57.77 -51.07 23.96
CA LYS A 436 -58.23 -49.75 23.52
C LYS A 436 -57.25 -48.66 23.97
N ILE A 437 -56.87 -48.64 25.25
CA ILE A 437 -55.93 -47.66 25.80
C ILE A 437 -54.58 -47.73 25.05
N ASN A 438 -54.07 -48.93 24.77
CA ASN A 438 -52.84 -49.11 24.00
C ASN A 438 -52.97 -48.52 22.59
N ILE A 439 -54.05 -48.86 21.87
CA ILE A 439 -54.30 -48.36 20.52
C ILE A 439 -54.45 -46.83 20.51
N ASP A 440 -55.17 -46.27 21.48
CA ASP A 440 -55.41 -44.82 21.57
C ASP A 440 -54.11 -44.06 21.80
N ILE A 441 -53.30 -44.47 22.78
CA ILE A 441 -51.99 -43.84 23.06
C ILE A 441 -51.05 -44.01 21.87
N ARG A 442 -51.00 -45.21 21.27
CA ARG A 442 -50.16 -45.49 20.11
C ARG A 442 -50.53 -44.62 18.90
N ASN A 443 -51.82 -44.43 18.64
CA ASN A 443 -52.30 -43.57 17.56
C ASN A 443 -52.03 -42.09 17.85
N GLN A 444 -52.20 -41.66 19.09
CA GLN A 444 -51.88 -40.29 19.52
C GLN A 444 -50.39 -39.99 19.31
N LEU A 445 -49.51 -40.85 19.82
CA LEU A 445 -48.05 -40.70 19.68
C LEU A 445 -47.61 -40.74 18.22
N GLN A 446 -48.20 -41.61 17.39
CA GLN A 446 -47.92 -41.64 15.96
C GLN A 446 -48.33 -40.31 15.29
N SER A 447 -49.56 -39.83 15.56
CA SER A 447 -50.06 -38.58 14.99
C SER A 447 -49.23 -37.38 15.40
N GLU A 448 -48.87 -37.27 16.69
CA GLU A 448 -48.05 -36.16 17.18
C GLU A 448 -46.61 -36.26 16.70
N GLY A 449 -46.04 -37.46 16.63
CA GLY A 449 -44.72 -37.70 16.07
C GLY A 449 -44.64 -37.34 14.58
N ASP A 450 -45.66 -37.70 13.79
CA ASP A 450 -45.75 -37.33 12.36
C ASP A 450 -45.86 -35.81 12.18
N GLN A 451 -46.69 -35.15 12.99
CA GLN A 451 -46.81 -33.68 12.97
C GLN A 451 -45.51 -32.99 13.37
N PHE A 452 -44.85 -33.48 14.42
CA PHE A 452 -43.58 -32.95 14.90
C PHE A 452 -42.47 -33.14 13.87
N ALA A 453 -42.38 -34.34 13.26
CA ALA A 453 -41.42 -34.64 12.21
C ALA A 453 -41.58 -33.70 11.02
N ARG A 454 -42.83 -33.47 10.56
CA ARG A 454 -43.14 -32.55 9.47
C ARG A 454 -42.82 -31.09 9.79
N LYS A 455 -43.24 -30.62 10.96
CA LYS A 455 -43.08 -29.21 11.36
C LYS A 455 -41.61 -28.82 11.48
N TYR A 456 -40.79 -29.72 12.03
CA TYR A 456 -39.38 -29.45 12.35
C TYR A 456 -38.39 -30.15 11.41
N ALA A 457 -38.85 -30.56 10.23
CA ALA A 457 -38.00 -31.12 9.17
C ALA A 457 -36.94 -30.13 8.69
N LEU A 458 -37.20 -28.82 8.76
CA LEU A 458 -36.29 -27.76 8.31
C LEU A 458 -35.53 -27.09 9.47
N LYS A 459 -34.24 -26.76 9.26
CA LYS A 459 -33.40 -26.11 10.27
C LYS A 459 -33.96 -24.77 10.75
N SER A 460 -34.54 -23.99 9.85
CA SER A 460 -35.17 -22.70 10.18
C SER A 460 -36.35 -22.85 11.15
N GLN A 461 -37.11 -23.94 11.04
CA GLN A 461 -38.26 -24.21 11.91
C GLN A 461 -37.81 -24.64 13.31
N ARG A 462 -36.66 -25.32 13.43
CA ARG A 462 -36.09 -25.73 14.73
C ARG A 462 -35.56 -24.56 15.54
N ARG A 463 -35.21 -23.44 14.89
CA ARG A 463 -34.77 -22.21 15.56
C ARG A 463 -35.92 -21.41 16.17
N ASP A 464 -37.17 -21.73 15.84
CA ASP A 464 -38.35 -21.04 16.38
C ASP A 464 -38.54 -21.36 17.88
N LYS A 465 -39.03 -20.39 18.65
CA LYS A 465 -39.31 -20.54 20.10
C LYS A 465 -40.30 -21.66 20.38
N ASN A 466 -41.19 -21.95 19.41
CA ASN A 466 -42.16 -23.03 19.50
C ASN A 466 -41.53 -24.42 19.56
N PHE A 467 -40.29 -24.60 19.07
CA PHE A 467 -39.62 -25.90 19.04
C PHE A 467 -39.50 -26.55 20.43
N TYR A 468 -39.08 -25.78 21.43
CA TYR A 468 -38.96 -26.27 22.80
C TYR A 468 -40.33 -26.60 23.42
N VAL A 469 -41.34 -25.77 23.15
CA VAL A 469 -42.71 -25.98 23.64
C VAL A 469 -43.31 -27.27 23.08
N ASP A 470 -43.13 -27.51 21.77
CA ASP A 470 -43.64 -28.71 21.12
C ASP A 470 -42.88 -29.97 21.53
N ILE A 471 -41.57 -29.86 21.82
CA ILE A 471 -40.79 -30.94 22.45
C ILE A 471 -41.41 -31.30 23.80
N ASP A 472 -41.69 -30.32 24.66
CA ASP A 472 -42.21 -30.58 26.00
C ASP A 472 -43.65 -31.12 25.95
N LYS A 473 -44.46 -30.67 24.98
CA LYS A 473 -45.77 -31.26 24.71
C LYS A 473 -45.66 -32.75 24.34
N LEU A 474 -44.75 -33.09 23.41
CA LEU A 474 -44.54 -34.48 23.00
C LEU A 474 -43.99 -35.34 24.16
N LYS A 475 -43.13 -34.77 25.02
CA LYS A 475 -42.67 -35.44 26.25
C LYS A 475 -43.80 -35.72 27.24
N LEU A 476 -44.81 -34.84 27.34
CA LEU A 476 -45.97 -35.07 28.21
C LEU A 476 -46.79 -36.26 27.71
N GLU A 477 -47.00 -36.39 26.40
CA GLU A 477 -47.70 -37.55 25.84
C GLU A 477 -46.86 -38.84 25.93
N LEU A 478 -45.54 -38.75 25.81
CA LEU A 478 -44.63 -39.87 26.07
C LEU A 478 -44.64 -40.32 27.54
N ASN A 479 -45.14 -39.48 28.47
CA ASN A 479 -45.28 -39.80 29.88
C ASN A 479 -46.76 -39.89 30.31
N ASN A 480 -47.67 -40.18 29.36
CA ASN A 480 -49.09 -40.23 29.63
C ASN A 480 -49.42 -41.21 30.78
N GLN A 481 -50.13 -40.72 31.81
CA GLN A 481 -50.46 -41.48 33.03
C GLN A 481 -51.19 -42.80 32.73
N LYS A 482 -51.93 -42.87 31.62
CA LYS A 482 -52.65 -44.08 31.20
C LYS A 482 -51.72 -45.23 30.78
N MET A 483 -50.44 -44.96 30.47
CA MET A 483 -49.46 -46.01 30.16
C MET A 483 -49.18 -46.93 31.36
N ILE A 484 -49.40 -46.45 32.59
CA ILE A 484 -49.25 -47.27 33.81
C ILE A 484 -50.20 -48.48 33.78
N LEU A 485 -51.40 -48.31 33.22
CA LEU A 485 -52.41 -49.37 33.12
C LEU A 485 -52.03 -50.48 32.13
N LEU A 486 -51.05 -50.22 31.26
CA LEU A 486 -50.63 -51.15 30.21
C LEU A 486 -49.59 -52.18 30.67
N GLU A 487 -49.10 -52.09 31.92
CA GLU A 487 -48.11 -53.01 32.52
C GLU A 487 -46.95 -53.29 31.54
N LEU A 488 -46.37 -52.22 30.98
CA LEU A 488 -45.27 -52.33 30.02
C LEU A 488 -44.03 -52.92 30.69
N ASP A 489 -43.29 -53.74 29.94
CA ASP A 489 -42.06 -54.37 30.41
C ASP A 489 -40.94 -53.32 30.49
N ALA A 490 -40.46 -53.05 31.71
CA ALA A 490 -39.39 -52.09 31.96
C ALA A 490 -38.02 -52.55 31.44
N SER A 491 -37.85 -53.84 31.17
CA SER A 491 -36.63 -54.42 30.58
C SER A 491 -36.70 -54.53 29.05
N TRP A 492 -37.74 -53.96 28.43
CA TRP A 492 -37.90 -53.98 26.98
C TRP A 492 -36.82 -53.11 26.32
N GLU A 493 -36.07 -53.74 25.42
CA GLU A 493 -35.15 -53.06 24.52
C GLU A 493 -35.73 -53.07 23.11
N ASN A 494 -35.51 -51.98 22.38
CA ASN A 494 -35.99 -51.88 21.02
C ASN A 494 -35.22 -52.86 20.11
N PRO A 495 -35.90 -53.81 19.42
CA PRO A 495 -35.24 -54.68 18.45
C PRO A 495 -34.76 -53.94 17.18
N THR A 496 -35.24 -52.72 16.93
CA THR A 496 -34.80 -51.88 15.81
C THR A 496 -33.68 -50.94 16.22
N LYS A 497 -32.65 -50.82 15.37
CA LYS A 497 -31.51 -49.93 15.65
C LYS A 497 -31.93 -48.45 15.54
N PRO A 498 -31.40 -47.54 16.39
CA PRO A 498 -31.70 -46.10 16.37
C PRO A 498 -30.98 -45.39 15.21
N THR A 499 -31.38 -45.73 13.98
CA THR A 499 -30.83 -45.17 12.75
C THR A 499 -31.84 -44.25 12.08
N ASP A 500 -31.35 -43.25 11.36
CA ASP A 500 -32.18 -42.24 10.69
C ASP A 500 -33.11 -42.85 9.64
N LYS A 501 -32.68 -43.96 9.02
CA LYS A 501 -33.51 -44.76 8.11
C LYS A 501 -34.73 -45.37 8.81
N ASN A 502 -34.58 -45.81 10.06
CA ASN A 502 -35.67 -46.39 10.83
C ASN A 502 -36.61 -45.31 11.35
N ILE A 503 -36.08 -44.15 11.77
CA ILE A 503 -36.90 -42.97 12.10
C ILE A 503 -37.74 -42.58 10.88
N LYS A 504 -37.13 -42.47 9.70
CA LYS A 504 -37.83 -42.11 8.46
C LYS A 504 -38.89 -43.14 8.03
N LYS A 505 -38.66 -44.42 8.32
CA LYS A 505 -39.65 -45.47 8.07
C LYS A 505 -40.90 -45.30 8.94
N ARG A 506 -40.74 -44.77 10.15
CA ARG A 506 -41.80 -44.56 11.14
C ARG A 506 -42.47 -43.19 11.01
N PHE A 507 -41.69 -42.17 10.71
CA PHE A 507 -42.12 -40.80 10.46
C PHE A 507 -41.66 -40.40 9.03
N PRO A 508 -42.52 -40.55 8.01
CA PRO A 508 -42.13 -40.34 6.60
C PRO A 508 -41.58 -38.94 6.30
N ASP A 509 -42.06 -37.94 7.05
CA ASP A 509 -41.68 -36.53 6.90
C ASP A 509 -40.38 -36.18 7.64
N PHE A 510 -39.72 -37.14 8.31
CA PHE A 510 -38.42 -36.93 8.95
C PHE A 510 -37.33 -36.62 7.91
N ASN A 511 -36.55 -35.58 8.18
CA ASN A 511 -35.43 -35.14 7.36
C ASN A 511 -34.18 -34.92 8.23
N ASN A 512 -33.04 -35.46 7.79
CA ASN A 512 -31.75 -35.26 8.44
C ASN A 512 -30.95 -34.07 7.89
N GLU A 513 -31.42 -33.43 6.82
CA GLU A 513 -30.85 -32.19 6.25
C GLU A 513 -29.33 -32.18 6.06
N GLY A 514 -28.73 -33.34 5.76
CA GLY A 514 -27.29 -33.45 5.53
C GLY A 514 -26.43 -33.51 6.80
N PHE A 515 -27.03 -33.56 7.99
CA PHE A 515 -26.34 -34.05 9.17
C PHE A 515 -26.15 -35.57 9.00
N GLU A 516 -24.93 -35.98 8.65
CA GLU A 516 -24.55 -37.40 8.60
C GLU A 516 -24.38 -37.97 10.01
N GLN A 517 -24.56 -39.29 10.11
CA GLN A 517 -24.52 -40.06 11.36
C GLN A 517 -23.09 -40.44 11.75
#